data_AF-A0A5B7B7E6-F1
#
_entry.id   AF-A0A5B7B7E6-F1
#
_cell.length_a   1.000
_cell.length_b   1.000
_cell.length_c   1.000
_cell.angle_alpha   90.00
_cell.angle_beta   90.00
_cell.angle_gamma   90.00
#
_symmetry.space_group_name_H-M   'P 1'
#
loop_
_entity.id
_entity.type
_entity.pdbx_description
1 polymer ?
#
loop_
_entity_poly.entity_id
_entity_poly.type
_entity_poly.pdbx_seq_one_letter_code
_entity_poly.pdbx_strand_id
1 'polypeptide(L)'
;GFDHMEILGHTLGEIAGEKAGIFKHGVPAFTVPQPNEAMCVLEEKASQLDVHLKVATPLDTKLLSGLHLGLDGEHQYLNAGLAVALCSTWLQRSGHLEVNYLEQTTSLPEQFIKGLTTATLQGRAQIVPDVESPGDLVFYLDGAHSPESMEVCANWFSLAIKEDNQQQNSLNNLPHDNTRASHELVQSYHCETSKKKSTQILLFNCMSVREPQLLLPRLMNTCASRGVHFKKALFVPNISVYHEVGSSALPPTDSQVDL
;
A
#
# COMPACT_ATOMS: atom_id res chain seq x y z
N GLY A 1 -11.38 2.19 -10.07
CA GLY A 1 -10.34 2.65 -11.01
C GLY A 1 -10.41 1.83 -12.28
N PHE A 2 -9.67 2.26 -13.30
CA PHE A 2 -9.55 1.52 -14.56
C PHE A 2 -8.54 0.39 -14.41
N ASP A 3 -9.04 -0.83 -14.32
CA ASP A 3 -8.23 -2.03 -14.24
C ASP A 3 -8.96 -3.17 -14.98
N HIS A 4 -8.19 -4.06 -15.60
CA HIS A 4 -8.69 -5.18 -16.40
C HIS A 4 -9.70 -4.78 -17.49
N MET A 5 -9.48 -3.65 -18.16
CA MET A 5 -10.42 -3.07 -19.13
C MET A 5 -10.75 -4.01 -20.30
N GLU A 6 -9.82 -4.88 -20.71
CA GLU A 6 -10.04 -5.89 -21.77
C GLU A 6 -11.14 -6.91 -21.43
N ILE A 7 -11.46 -7.08 -20.15
CA ILE A 7 -12.43 -8.07 -19.65
C ILE A 7 -13.62 -7.37 -18.98
N LEU A 8 -13.38 -6.28 -18.25
CA LEU A 8 -14.39 -5.60 -17.43
C LEU A 8 -15.09 -4.43 -18.14
N GLY A 9 -14.58 -3.99 -19.29
CA GLY A 9 -15.10 -2.84 -20.02
C GLY A 9 -14.19 -1.61 -19.96
N HIS A 10 -14.52 -0.61 -20.78
CA HIS A 10 -13.69 0.57 -21.00
C HIS A 10 -14.19 1.81 -20.23
N THR A 11 -15.34 1.70 -19.55
CA THR A 11 -15.92 2.76 -18.73
C THR A 11 -15.99 2.35 -17.26
N LEU A 12 -16.07 3.31 -16.34
CA LEU A 12 -16.20 2.98 -14.91
C LEU A 12 -17.55 2.31 -14.61
N GLY A 13 -18.59 2.68 -15.36
CA GLY A 13 -19.91 2.07 -15.27
C GLY A 13 -19.91 0.61 -15.69
N GLU A 14 -19.28 0.26 -16.82
CA GLU A 14 -19.13 -1.14 -17.26
C GLU A 14 -18.37 -1.97 -16.22
N ILE A 15 -17.22 -1.46 -15.76
CA ILE A 15 -16.39 -2.12 -14.75
C ILE A 15 -17.18 -2.31 -13.45
N ALA A 16 -17.94 -1.30 -13.02
CA ALA A 16 -18.78 -1.39 -11.83
C ALA A 16 -19.91 -2.41 -12.00
N GLY A 17 -20.50 -2.50 -13.20
CA GLY A 17 -21.54 -3.46 -13.54
C GLY A 17 -21.05 -4.91 -13.41
N GLU A 18 -19.88 -5.22 -13.97
CA GLU A 18 -19.26 -6.54 -13.83
C GLU A 18 -18.95 -6.87 -12.37
N LYS A 19 -18.38 -5.92 -11.62
CA LYS A 19 -18.09 -6.11 -10.18
C LYS A 19 -19.36 -6.28 -9.35
N ALA A 20 -20.45 -5.59 -9.69
CA ALA A 20 -21.75 -5.75 -9.03
C ALA A 20 -22.39 -7.12 -9.26
N GLY A 21 -21.87 -7.95 -10.18
CA GLY A 21 -22.34 -9.32 -10.41
C GLY A 21 -22.25 -10.24 -9.18
N ILE A 22 -21.45 -9.86 -8.17
CA ILE A 22 -21.39 -10.57 -6.89
C ILE A 22 -22.58 -10.28 -5.97
N PHE A 23 -23.39 -9.26 -6.25
CA PHE A 23 -24.57 -8.94 -5.44
C PHE A 23 -25.55 -10.11 -5.43
N LYS A 24 -26.09 -10.45 -4.26
CA LYS A 24 -27.04 -11.55 -4.06
C LYS A 24 -28.21 -11.09 -3.20
N HIS A 25 -29.42 -11.42 -3.65
CA HIS A 25 -30.64 -11.16 -2.91
C HIS A 25 -30.54 -11.62 -1.44
N GLY A 26 -31.01 -10.78 -0.51
CA GLY A 26 -30.96 -11.06 0.93
C GLY A 26 -29.57 -10.99 1.59
N VAL A 27 -28.52 -10.67 0.82
CA VAL A 27 -27.16 -10.44 1.31
C VAL A 27 -26.84 -8.95 1.22
N PRO A 28 -26.47 -8.27 2.33
CA PRO A 28 -26.09 -6.86 2.26
C PRO A 28 -24.79 -6.68 1.47
N ALA A 29 -24.72 -5.60 0.69
CA ALA A 29 -23.53 -5.22 -0.06
C ALA A 29 -22.89 -3.99 0.57
N PHE A 30 -21.56 -3.89 0.45
CA PHE A 30 -20.79 -2.76 0.97
C PHE A 30 -19.86 -2.24 -0.11
N THR A 31 -19.71 -0.92 -0.16
CA THR A 31 -18.72 -0.22 -0.99
C THR A 31 -18.12 0.93 -0.19
N VAL A 32 -17.08 1.56 -0.73
CA VAL A 32 -16.59 2.88 -0.31
C VAL A 32 -17.07 3.93 -1.30
N PRO A 33 -16.93 5.25 -1.04
CA PRO A 33 -17.29 6.27 -2.02
C PRO A 33 -16.68 5.98 -3.39
N GLN A 34 -17.51 6.01 -4.42
CA GLN A 34 -17.13 5.76 -5.81
C GLN A 34 -17.36 7.01 -6.66
N PRO A 35 -16.67 7.14 -7.81
CA PRO A 35 -17.07 8.09 -8.84
C PRO A 35 -18.54 7.90 -9.22
N ASN A 36 -19.24 9.00 -9.53
CA ASN A 36 -20.69 9.00 -9.78
C ASN A 36 -21.13 7.94 -10.79
N GLU A 37 -20.38 7.80 -11.90
CA GLU A 37 -20.66 6.80 -12.94
C GLU A 37 -20.72 5.36 -12.40
N ALA A 38 -19.76 4.99 -11.56
CA ALA A 38 -19.73 3.67 -10.92
C ALA A 38 -20.80 3.56 -9.83
N MET A 39 -20.99 4.60 -9.01
CA MET A 39 -21.95 4.57 -7.90
C MET A 39 -23.38 4.38 -8.41
N CYS A 40 -23.79 5.09 -9.47
CA CYS A 40 -25.11 4.94 -10.07
C CYS A 40 -25.38 3.49 -10.51
N VAL A 41 -24.40 2.83 -11.13
CA VAL A 41 -24.53 1.42 -11.55
C VAL A 41 -24.66 0.48 -10.35
N LEU A 42 -23.88 0.71 -9.28
CA LEU A 42 -23.98 -0.08 -8.06
C LEU A 42 -25.36 0.07 -7.40
N GLU A 43 -25.88 1.30 -7.30
CA GLU A 43 -27.20 1.58 -6.73
C GLU A 43 -28.33 0.96 -7.56
N GLU A 44 -28.27 1.09 -8.89
CA GLU A 44 -29.25 0.50 -9.80
C GLU A 44 -29.26 -1.03 -9.67
N LYS A 45 -28.08 -1.67 -9.68
CA LYS A 45 -27.96 -3.13 -9.52
C LYS A 45 -28.43 -3.59 -8.15
N ALA A 46 -28.12 -2.85 -7.09
CA ALA A 46 -28.59 -3.14 -5.76
C ALA A 46 -30.13 -3.07 -5.68
N SER A 47 -30.73 -2.05 -6.27
CA SER A 47 -32.19 -1.90 -6.35
C SER A 47 -32.86 -3.02 -7.14
N GLN A 48 -32.31 -3.40 -8.31
CA GLN A 48 -32.83 -4.48 -9.15
C GLN A 48 -32.85 -5.84 -8.44
N LEU A 49 -31.86 -6.10 -7.58
CA LEU A 49 -31.69 -7.38 -6.88
C LEU A 49 -32.25 -7.37 -5.46
N ASP A 50 -32.86 -6.27 -5.02
CA ASP A 50 -33.31 -6.05 -3.65
C ASP A 50 -32.18 -6.32 -2.63
N VAL A 51 -31.05 -5.65 -2.86
CA VAL A 51 -29.83 -5.72 -2.05
C VAL A 51 -29.66 -4.40 -1.31
N HIS A 52 -29.50 -4.47 0.00
CA HIS A 52 -29.15 -3.29 0.79
C HIS A 52 -27.66 -2.94 0.60
N LEU A 53 -27.41 -1.96 -0.27
CA LEU A 53 -26.07 -1.40 -0.47
C LEU A 53 -25.76 -0.33 0.58
N LYS A 54 -24.64 -0.47 1.27
CA LYS A 54 -24.13 0.50 2.25
C LYS A 54 -22.79 1.08 1.78
N VAL A 55 -22.63 2.39 1.92
CA VAL A 55 -21.35 3.06 1.73
C VAL A 55 -20.64 3.16 3.08
N ALA A 56 -19.51 2.46 3.22
CA ALA A 56 -18.69 2.51 4.42
C ALA A 56 -17.95 3.85 4.50
N THR A 57 -17.86 4.39 5.71
CA THR A 57 -17.05 5.58 6.01
C THR A 57 -15.60 5.19 6.27
N PRO A 58 -14.63 6.08 6.00
CA PRO A 58 -13.26 5.89 6.48
C PRO A 58 -13.24 5.63 8.00
N LEU A 59 -12.30 4.83 8.45
CA LEU A 59 -12.08 4.60 9.87
C LEU A 59 -11.59 5.89 10.56
N ASP A 60 -12.29 6.32 11.62
CA ASP A 60 -11.80 7.37 12.51
C ASP A 60 -10.64 6.84 13.37
N THR A 61 -9.49 7.49 13.27
CA THR A 61 -8.26 7.11 13.99
C THR A 61 -8.42 7.18 15.50
N LYS A 62 -9.34 8.00 16.01
CA LYS A 62 -9.66 8.07 17.45
C LYS A 62 -10.15 6.74 18.00
N LEU A 63 -10.75 5.90 17.15
CA LEU A 63 -11.26 4.60 17.53
C LEU A 63 -10.17 3.53 17.71
N LEU A 64 -8.93 3.82 17.31
CA LEU A 64 -7.78 2.89 17.45
C LEU A 64 -7.06 3.01 18.80
N SER A 65 -7.59 3.75 19.77
CA SER A 65 -6.96 3.92 21.09
C SER A 65 -5.51 4.44 21.02
N GLY A 66 -5.22 5.33 20.06
CA GLY A 66 -3.89 5.90 19.84
C GLY A 66 -2.92 5.01 19.06
N LEU A 67 -3.36 3.85 18.58
CA LEU A 67 -2.57 2.97 17.70
C LEU A 67 -2.76 3.33 16.23
N HIS A 68 -1.85 2.83 15.38
CA HIS A 68 -1.87 3.00 13.93
C HIS A 68 -2.23 1.71 13.21
N LEU A 69 -2.73 1.81 11.98
CA LEU A 69 -2.96 0.64 11.13
C LEU A 69 -1.64 -0.08 10.84
N GLY A 70 -1.70 -1.41 10.70
CA GLY A 70 -0.54 -2.20 10.30
C GLY A 70 -0.18 -2.06 8.81
N LEU A 71 -1.10 -1.50 8.01
CA LEU A 71 -0.90 -1.19 6.61
C LEU A 71 -0.77 0.33 6.42
N ASP A 72 0.29 0.74 5.73
CA ASP A 72 0.57 2.15 5.46
C ASP A 72 -0.24 2.74 4.31
N GLY A 73 -0.47 4.05 4.39
CA GLY A 73 -1.09 4.87 3.36
C GLY A 73 -2.53 5.31 3.70
N GLU A 74 -2.89 6.53 3.31
CA GLU A 74 -4.18 7.14 3.67
C GLU A 74 -5.39 6.34 3.17
N HIS A 75 -5.27 5.72 2.00
CA HIS A 75 -6.29 4.85 1.42
C HIS A 75 -6.62 3.64 2.32
N GLN A 76 -5.72 3.24 3.22
CA GLN A 76 -5.97 2.13 4.15
C GLN A 76 -7.02 2.48 5.21
N TYR A 77 -7.28 3.76 5.50
CA TYR A 77 -8.38 4.14 6.40
C TYR A 77 -9.76 3.88 5.76
N LEU A 78 -9.88 4.06 4.45
CA LEU A 78 -11.07 3.66 3.69
C LEU A 78 -11.22 2.13 3.69
N ASN A 79 -10.13 1.40 3.41
CA ASN A 79 -10.13 -0.06 3.43
C ASN A 79 -10.46 -0.62 4.82
N ALA A 80 -9.90 -0.03 5.88
CA ALA A 80 -10.16 -0.39 7.26
C ALA A 80 -11.61 -0.13 7.65
N GLY A 81 -12.17 1.03 7.28
CA GLY A 81 -13.57 1.35 7.52
C GLY A 81 -14.52 0.35 6.85
N LEU A 82 -14.23 -0.02 5.59
CA LEU A 82 -14.95 -1.07 4.88
C LEU A 82 -14.83 -2.44 5.57
N ALA A 83 -13.63 -2.83 5.99
CA ALA A 83 -13.39 -4.08 6.71
C ALA A 83 -14.15 -4.13 8.03
N VAL A 84 -14.16 -3.03 8.80
CA VAL A 84 -14.94 -2.91 10.05
C VAL A 84 -16.43 -3.09 9.78
N ALA A 85 -16.98 -2.43 8.76
CA ALA A 85 -18.40 -2.53 8.41
C ALA A 85 -18.79 -3.96 8.00
N LEU A 86 -17.96 -4.62 7.20
CA LEU A 86 -18.14 -6.01 6.77
C LEU A 86 -18.08 -6.98 7.95
N CYS A 87 -17.03 -6.92 8.77
CA CYS A 87 -16.85 -7.80 9.93
C CYS A 87 -17.97 -7.61 10.95
N SER A 88 -18.35 -6.36 11.25
CA SER A 88 -19.45 -6.06 12.18
C SER A 88 -20.76 -6.66 11.69
N THR A 89 -21.07 -6.48 10.41
CA THR A 89 -22.31 -7.01 9.82
C THR A 89 -22.32 -8.54 9.78
N TRP A 90 -21.19 -9.16 9.47
CA TRP A 90 -21.07 -10.62 9.45
C TRP A 90 -21.26 -11.22 10.84
N LEU A 91 -20.65 -10.63 11.88
CA LEU A 91 -20.80 -11.07 13.28
C LEU A 91 -22.25 -10.98 13.74
N GLN A 92 -22.92 -9.85 13.48
CA GLN A 92 -24.33 -9.64 13.80
C GLN A 92 -25.22 -10.70 13.13
N ARG A 93 -25.01 -10.97 11.83
CA ARG A 93 -25.78 -11.97 11.08
C ARG A 93 -25.51 -13.40 11.51
N SER A 94 -24.32 -13.67 12.04
CA SER A 94 -23.91 -14.99 12.50
C SER A 94 -24.26 -15.25 13.97
N GLY A 95 -25.14 -14.44 14.57
CA GLY A 95 -25.63 -14.62 15.95
C GLY A 95 -24.71 -14.11 17.05
N HIS A 96 -23.63 -13.42 16.72
CA HIS A 96 -22.71 -12.82 17.68
C HIS A 96 -23.18 -11.38 18.00
N LEU A 97 -24.37 -11.28 18.64
CA LEU A 97 -25.14 -10.05 18.84
C LEU A 97 -24.57 -9.07 19.88
N GLU A 98 -23.55 -9.44 20.64
CA GLU A 98 -22.99 -8.60 21.71
C GLU A 98 -22.29 -7.33 21.20
N VAL A 99 -22.30 -7.11 19.87
CA VAL A 99 -21.38 -6.20 19.23
C VAL A 99 -22.05 -5.31 18.18
N ASN A 100 -22.74 -4.29 18.68
CA ASN A 100 -23.19 -3.16 17.89
C ASN A 100 -22.18 -2.01 18.01
N TYR A 101 -21.01 -2.18 17.38
CA TYR A 101 -19.84 -1.29 17.54
C TYR A 101 -20.00 0.11 16.95
N LEU A 102 -20.97 0.30 16.06
CA LEU A 102 -21.08 1.52 15.25
C LEU A 102 -21.88 2.64 15.92
N GLU A 103 -22.59 2.36 17.03
CA GLU A 103 -23.55 3.32 17.58
C GLU A 103 -23.13 3.96 18.91
N GLN A 104 -22.22 3.38 19.71
CA GLN A 104 -22.09 3.81 21.12
C GLN A 104 -20.71 3.71 21.81
N THR A 105 -19.59 3.52 21.11
CA THR A 105 -18.28 3.38 21.77
C THR A 105 -17.25 4.43 21.35
N THR A 106 -16.45 4.90 22.31
CA THR A 106 -15.32 5.81 22.07
C THR A 106 -14.10 5.12 21.44
N SER A 107 -14.14 3.79 21.33
CA SER A 107 -13.08 2.94 20.79
C SER A 107 -13.67 1.73 20.07
N LEU A 108 -12.94 1.21 19.09
CA LEU A 108 -13.19 -0.12 18.55
C LEU A 108 -12.90 -1.20 19.61
N PRO A 109 -13.46 -2.40 19.43
CA PRO A 109 -13.15 -3.57 20.24
C PRO A 109 -11.70 -3.99 20.09
N GLU A 110 -11.16 -4.61 21.14
CA GLU A 110 -9.78 -5.08 21.15
C GLU A 110 -9.46 -6.02 19.98
N GLN A 111 -10.39 -6.92 19.60
CA GLN A 111 -10.18 -7.85 18.50
C GLN A 111 -10.09 -7.15 17.14
N PHE A 112 -10.86 -6.07 16.95
CA PHE A 112 -10.81 -5.27 15.73
C PHE A 112 -9.53 -4.44 15.68
N ILE A 113 -9.18 -3.78 16.80
CA ILE A 113 -7.94 -3.02 16.92
C ILE A 113 -6.74 -3.94 16.64
N LYS A 114 -6.69 -5.12 17.26
CA LYS A 114 -5.64 -6.10 17.03
C LYS A 114 -5.56 -6.48 15.55
N GLY A 115 -6.67 -6.86 14.93
CA GLY A 115 -6.70 -7.23 13.51
C GLY A 115 -6.21 -6.11 12.59
N LEU A 116 -6.62 -4.86 12.84
CA LEU A 116 -6.23 -3.70 12.05
C LEU A 116 -4.77 -3.28 12.26
N THR A 117 -4.26 -3.38 13.48
CA THR A 117 -2.89 -2.96 13.86
C THR A 117 -1.84 -4.01 13.48
N THR A 118 -2.21 -5.30 13.42
CA THR A 118 -1.28 -6.39 13.04
C THR A 118 -1.44 -6.85 11.60
N ALA A 119 -2.35 -6.27 10.82
CA ALA A 119 -2.51 -6.62 9.41
C ALA A 119 -1.22 -6.31 8.63
N THR A 120 -0.74 -7.28 7.86
CA THR A 120 0.42 -7.12 6.98
C THR A 120 0.10 -7.67 5.59
N LEU A 121 0.64 -7.05 4.56
CA LEU A 121 0.43 -7.47 3.17
C LEU A 121 1.71 -7.28 2.37
N GLN A 122 2.34 -8.39 1.98
CA GLN A 122 3.57 -8.36 1.19
C GLN A 122 3.34 -7.66 -0.14
N GLY A 123 4.31 -6.83 -0.55
CA GLY A 123 4.22 -6.03 -1.78
C GLY A 123 3.23 -4.86 -1.70
N ARG A 124 2.84 -4.40 -0.51
CA ARG A 124 2.08 -3.17 -0.30
C ARG A 124 2.78 -2.32 0.74
N ALA A 125 3.30 -1.17 0.29
CA ALA A 125 4.04 -0.25 1.15
C ALA A 125 5.10 -0.96 2.01
N GLN A 126 5.78 -1.95 1.44
CA GLN A 126 6.66 -2.84 2.20
C GLN A 126 8.10 -2.32 2.16
N ILE A 127 8.71 -2.15 3.33
CA ILE A 127 10.12 -1.80 3.49
C ILE A 127 10.90 -3.06 3.88
N VAL A 128 11.91 -3.42 3.09
CA VAL A 128 12.73 -4.61 3.30
C VAL A 128 14.20 -4.19 3.30
N PRO A 129 14.83 -4.04 4.48
CA PRO A 129 16.28 -3.89 4.57
C PRO A 129 16.99 -5.12 4.01
N ASP A 130 18.12 -4.94 3.35
CA ASP A 130 18.96 -6.06 2.92
C ASP A 130 19.54 -6.80 4.14
N VAL A 131 19.49 -8.13 4.11
CA VAL A 131 19.93 -8.98 5.23
C VAL A 131 21.44 -9.15 5.28
N GLU A 132 22.10 -9.13 4.11
CA GLU A 132 23.55 -9.31 4.00
C GLU A 132 24.31 -8.00 4.25
N SER A 133 23.69 -6.86 3.93
CA SER A 133 24.24 -5.51 4.13
C SER A 133 23.23 -4.54 4.79
N PRO A 134 22.86 -4.77 6.07
CA PRO A 134 21.90 -3.93 6.77
C PRO A 134 22.33 -2.46 6.82
N GLY A 135 21.46 -1.57 6.33
CA GLY A 135 21.70 -0.11 6.33
C GLY A 135 22.50 0.42 5.13
N ASP A 136 22.94 -0.45 4.21
CA ASP A 136 23.52 -0.03 2.93
C ASP A 136 22.52 -0.13 1.77
N LEU A 137 21.59 -1.09 1.85
CA LEU A 137 20.54 -1.29 0.86
C LEU A 137 19.18 -1.52 1.56
N VAL A 138 18.16 -0.82 1.08
CA VAL A 138 16.77 -0.95 1.52
C VAL A 138 15.88 -1.00 0.29
N PHE A 139 15.04 -2.03 0.22
CA PHE A 139 14.04 -2.19 -0.82
C PHE A 139 12.72 -1.59 -0.35
N TYR A 140 12.12 -0.76 -1.20
CA TYR A 140 10.77 -0.24 -1.04
C TYR A 140 9.90 -0.89 -2.11
N LEU A 141 8.99 -1.76 -1.69
CA LEU A 141 8.23 -2.63 -2.58
C LEU A 141 6.74 -2.27 -2.51
N ASP A 142 6.17 -1.98 -3.67
CA ASP A 142 4.73 -1.79 -3.83
C ASP A 142 4.28 -2.33 -5.18
N GLY A 143 3.13 -3.01 -5.21
CA GLY A 143 2.54 -3.56 -6.44
C GLY A 143 1.46 -2.67 -7.05
N ALA A 144 1.60 -1.36 -6.94
CA ALA A 144 0.85 -0.36 -7.70
C ALA A 144 0.98 -0.62 -9.21
N HIS A 145 -0.15 -0.54 -9.91
CA HIS A 145 -0.22 -0.88 -11.34
C HIS A 145 -1.38 -0.18 -12.07
N SER A 146 -1.98 0.82 -11.44
CA SER A 146 -2.97 1.74 -12.02
C SER A 146 -2.51 3.18 -11.81
N PRO A 147 -2.93 4.15 -12.63
CA PRO A 147 -2.51 5.55 -12.48
C PRO A 147 -2.69 6.08 -11.05
N GLU A 148 -3.82 5.77 -10.41
CA GLU A 148 -4.15 6.22 -9.06
C GLU A 148 -3.27 5.51 -8.01
N SER A 149 -3.06 4.19 -8.15
CA SER A 149 -2.18 3.46 -7.22
C SER A 149 -0.72 3.88 -7.35
N MET A 150 -0.27 4.29 -8.55
CA MET A 150 1.08 4.85 -8.74
C MET A 150 1.28 6.15 -7.94
N GLU A 151 0.27 7.03 -7.90
CA GLU A 151 0.31 8.25 -7.10
C GLU A 151 0.35 7.93 -5.59
N VAL A 152 -0.48 6.98 -5.15
CA VAL A 152 -0.50 6.51 -3.76
C VAL A 152 0.86 5.92 -3.35
N CYS A 153 1.44 5.05 -4.19
CA CYS A 153 2.77 4.46 -3.98
C CYS A 153 3.85 5.56 -3.89
N ALA A 154 3.85 6.53 -4.81
CA ALA A 154 4.81 7.62 -4.81
C ALA A 154 4.70 8.50 -3.55
N ASN A 155 3.47 8.77 -3.09
CA ASN A 155 3.23 9.50 -1.85
C ASN A 155 3.78 8.74 -0.64
N TRP A 156 3.48 7.44 -0.52
CA TRP A 156 4.01 6.59 0.55
C TRP A 156 5.55 6.57 0.53
N PHE A 157 6.15 6.24 -0.61
CA PHE A 157 7.61 6.17 -0.74
C PHE A 157 8.28 7.49 -0.32
N SER A 158 7.72 8.62 -0.76
CA SER A 158 8.24 9.94 -0.43
C SER A 158 8.20 10.29 1.06
N LEU A 159 7.26 9.71 1.81
CA LEU A 159 7.18 9.86 3.27
C LEU A 159 8.14 8.89 3.96
N ALA A 160 8.12 7.61 3.56
CA ALA A 160 8.93 6.56 4.15
C ALA A 160 10.44 6.87 4.13
N ILE A 161 10.96 7.41 3.02
CA ILE A 161 12.38 7.80 2.94
C ILE A 161 12.72 9.03 3.78
N LYS A 162 11.76 9.89 4.12
CA LYS A 162 12.00 11.05 4.99
C LYS A 162 12.08 10.62 6.45
N GLU A 163 11.21 9.71 6.86
CA GLU A 163 11.21 9.13 8.20
C GLU A 163 12.50 8.35 8.48
N ASP A 164 12.97 7.53 7.52
CA ASP A 164 14.25 6.82 7.63
C ASP A 164 15.42 7.81 7.84
N ASN A 165 15.48 8.88 7.04
CA ASN A 165 16.49 9.93 7.21
C ASN A 165 16.39 10.63 8.58
N GLN A 166 15.19 10.82 9.13
CA GLN A 166 15.01 11.44 10.45
C GLN A 166 15.39 10.50 11.60
N GLN A 167 15.07 9.21 11.49
CA GLN A 167 15.46 8.20 12.47
C GLN A 167 16.97 8.03 12.51
N GLN A 168 17.65 7.97 11.36
CA GLN A 168 19.11 7.95 11.28
C GLN A 168 19.75 9.21 11.90
N ASN A 169 19.16 10.38 11.72
CA ASN A 169 19.66 11.61 12.36
C ASN A 169 19.41 11.64 13.88
N SER A 170 18.32 11.03 14.36
CA SER A 170 17.97 11.00 15.79
C SER A 170 18.83 10.00 16.57
N LEU A 171 19.14 8.84 15.98
CA LEU A 171 20.08 7.86 16.55
C LEU A 171 21.51 8.44 16.69
N ASN A 172 21.88 9.40 15.83
CA ASN A 172 23.19 10.05 15.88
C ASN A 172 23.30 11.17 16.94
N ASN A 173 22.20 11.55 17.60
CA ASN A 173 22.14 12.71 18.51
C ASN A 173 21.91 12.34 19.99
N LEU A 174 22.06 11.07 20.40
CA LEU A 174 22.05 10.74 21.82
C LEU A 174 23.31 11.26 22.51
N PRO A 175 23.21 12.09 23.58
CA PRO A 175 24.37 12.48 24.37
C PRO A 175 24.92 11.25 25.11
N HIS A 176 26.23 11.02 24.98
CA HIS A 176 26.97 10.04 25.77
C HIS A 176 26.92 10.46 27.26
N ASP A 177 25.99 9.88 28.02
CA ASP A 177 26.00 9.99 29.47
C ASP A 177 27.00 8.97 30.04
N ASN A 178 28.15 9.47 30.47
CA ASN A 178 29.22 8.68 31.05
C ASN A 178 28.88 8.30 32.50
N THR A 179 28.31 7.12 32.76
CA THR A 179 28.45 6.48 34.09
C THR A 179 28.36 4.95 34.06
N ARG A 180 29.53 4.32 34.26
CA ARG A 180 29.85 3.01 34.90
C ARG A 180 29.47 1.66 34.25
N ALA A 181 30.54 0.98 33.80
CA ALA A 181 30.92 -0.45 33.92
C ALA A 181 29.94 -1.53 33.35
N SER A 182 30.35 -2.52 32.55
CA SER A 182 31.64 -3.24 32.46
C SER A 182 31.68 -4.14 31.20
N HIS A 183 32.87 -4.21 30.58
CA HIS A 183 33.39 -5.28 29.72
C HIS A 183 32.49 -5.94 28.67
N GLU A 184 32.53 -5.44 27.44
CA GLU A 184 32.78 -6.27 26.25
C GLU A 184 33.39 -5.41 25.14
N LEU A 185 34.43 -5.95 24.51
CA LEU A 185 35.37 -5.25 23.65
C LEU A 185 34.74 -5.00 22.27
N VAL A 186 33.86 -3.99 22.15
CA VAL A 186 33.42 -3.50 20.82
C VAL A 186 34.44 -2.48 20.35
N GLN A 187 35.27 -2.92 19.42
CA GLN A 187 36.30 -2.13 18.75
C GLN A 187 35.65 -0.89 18.12
N SER A 188 35.88 0.26 18.75
CA SER A 188 35.35 1.55 18.33
C SER A 188 35.96 1.95 16.99
N TYR A 189 35.24 1.71 15.90
CA TYR A 189 35.49 2.42 14.66
C TYR A 189 34.99 3.86 14.84
N HIS A 190 35.93 4.78 15.08
CA HIS A 190 35.72 6.19 14.80
C HIS A 190 35.35 6.31 13.31
N CYS A 191 34.06 6.51 13.02
CA CYS A 191 33.61 6.89 11.69
C CYS A 191 33.19 8.36 11.76
N GLU A 192 34.01 9.23 11.17
CA GLU A 192 33.65 10.61 10.89
C GLU A 192 32.27 10.64 10.23
N THR A 193 31.30 11.28 10.88
CA THR A 193 29.88 11.31 10.51
C THR A 193 29.63 12.15 9.28
N SER A 194 30.04 11.61 8.13
CA SER A 194 29.54 12.00 6.82
C SER A 194 28.06 11.58 6.77
N LYS A 195 27.13 12.52 6.54
CA LYS A 195 25.75 12.18 6.17
C LYS A 195 25.81 11.11 5.06
N LYS A 196 25.43 9.86 5.35
CA LYS A 196 25.42 8.79 4.34
C LYS A 196 24.50 9.28 3.22
N LYS A 197 25.08 9.59 2.07
CA LYS A 197 24.34 10.11 0.92
C LYS A 197 23.65 8.92 0.26
N SER A 198 22.40 8.66 0.65
CA SER A 198 21.59 7.63 0.02
C SER A 198 21.30 8.00 -1.43
N THR A 199 21.28 6.99 -2.31
CA THR A 199 20.97 7.14 -3.72
C THR A 199 19.69 6.37 -4.01
N GLN A 200 18.68 7.04 -4.55
CA GLN A 200 17.42 6.39 -4.93
C GLN A 200 17.54 5.83 -6.35
N ILE A 201 17.26 4.53 -6.50
CA ILE A 201 17.18 3.82 -7.78
C ILE A 201 15.76 3.27 -7.92
N LEU A 202 15.11 3.55 -9.05
CA LEU A 202 13.78 3.03 -9.35
C LEU A 202 13.92 1.69 -10.09
N LEU A 203 13.27 0.64 -9.60
CA LEU A 203 13.01 -0.58 -10.37
C LEU A 203 11.56 -0.53 -10.80
N PHE A 204 11.30 -0.49 -12.11
CA PHE A 204 9.97 -0.35 -12.67
C PHE A 204 9.63 -1.54 -13.55
N ASN A 205 8.61 -2.31 -13.16
CA ASN A 205 8.16 -3.46 -13.91
C ASN A 205 7.39 -3.02 -15.17
N CYS A 206 7.77 -3.55 -16.32
CA CYS A 206 7.15 -3.30 -17.61
C CYS A 206 6.41 -4.56 -18.06
N MET A 207 5.09 -4.47 -18.20
CA MET A 207 4.24 -5.58 -18.63
C MET A 207 3.53 -5.20 -19.93
N SER A 208 3.35 -6.15 -20.85
CA SER A 208 2.63 -5.93 -22.11
C SER A 208 1.20 -5.43 -21.91
N VAL A 209 0.55 -5.84 -20.82
CA VAL A 209 -0.83 -5.48 -20.45
C VAL A 209 -0.94 -4.21 -19.60
N ARG A 210 0.16 -3.48 -19.39
CA ARG A 210 0.20 -2.24 -18.60
C ARG A 210 1.09 -1.21 -19.27
N GLU A 211 0.50 -0.12 -19.75
CA GLU A 211 1.24 0.93 -20.46
C GLU A 211 2.17 1.72 -19.53
N PRO A 212 3.51 1.56 -19.62
CA PRO A 212 4.44 2.30 -18.76
C PRO A 212 4.34 3.81 -18.96
N GLN A 213 3.99 4.24 -20.18
CA GLN A 213 3.77 5.64 -20.53
C GLN A 213 2.64 6.29 -19.74
N LEU A 214 1.65 5.51 -19.28
CA LEU A 214 0.57 6.02 -18.43
C LEU A 214 0.94 6.01 -16.95
N LEU A 215 1.66 4.98 -16.50
CA LEU A 215 1.95 4.73 -15.08
C LEU A 215 3.17 5.49 -14.57
N LEU A 216 4.27 5.49 -15.33
CA LEU A 216 5.54 6.06 -14.91
C LEU A 216 5.46 7.58 -14.67
N PRO A 217 4.81 8.40 -15.54
CA PRO A 217 4.72 9.84 -15.29
C PRO A 217 3.98 10.17 -13.99
N ARG A 218 2.96 9.39 -13.63
CA ARG A 218 2.20 9.59 -12.38
C ARG A 218 3.09 9.40 -11.15
N LEU A 219 3.87 8.32 -11.13
CA LEU A 219 4.86 8.07 -10.07
C LEU A 219 5.91 9.19 -10.03
N MET A 220 6.54 9.47 -11.16
CA MET A 220 7.66 10.41 -11.24
C MET A 220 7.26 11.83 -10.87
N ASN A 221 6.12 12.32 -11.38
CA ASN A 221 5.62 13.66 -11.07
C ASN A 221 5.23 13.79 -9.59
N THR A 222 4.60 12.76 -9.03
CA THR A 222 4.22 12.75 -7.60
C THR A 222 5.46 12.78 -6.71
N CYS A 223 6.46 11.92 -6.97
CA CYS A 223 7.74 11.95 -6.27
C CYS A 223 8.44 13.31 -6.40
N ALA A 224 8.53 13.86 -7.61
CA ALA A 224 9.18 15.13 -7.87
C ALA A 224 8.50 16.29 -7.12
N SER A 225 7.16 16.31 -7.08
CA SER A 225 6.41 17.33 -6.31
C SER A 225 6.68 17.27 -4.79
N ARG A 226 7.16 16.13 -4.29
CA ARG A 226 7.58 15.94 -2.89
C ARG A 226 9.10 16.09 -2.68
N GLY A 227 9.84 16.49 -3.71
CA GLY A 227 11.29 16.69 -3.70
C GLY A 227 12.10 15.39 -3.80
N VAL A 228 11.50 14.32 -4.29
CA VAL A 228 12.13 13.00 -4.42
C VAL A 228 12.51 12.76 -5.88
N HIS A 229 13.78 12.45 -6.12
CA HIS A 229 14.33 12.22 -7.46
C HIS A 229 15.11 10.92 -7.49
N PHE A 230 14.93 10.14 -8.55
CA PHE A 230 15.69 8.92 -8.78
C PHE A 230 16.94 9.22 -9.61
N LYS A 231 18.09 8.71 -9.17
CA LYS A 231 19.36 8.86 -9.91
C LYS A 231 19.40 7.96 -11.15
N LYS A 232 18.74 6.81 -11.07
CA LYS A 232 18.65 5.82 -12.15
C LYS A 232 17.31 5.11 -12.07
N ALA A 233 16.80 4.69 -13.23
CA ALA A 233 15.68 3.77 -13.35
C ALA A 233 16.14 2.50 -14.09
N LEU A 234 15.66 1.35 -13.65
CA LEU A 234 15.81 0.06 -14.29
C LEU A 234 14.43 -0.43 -14.71
N PHE A 235 14.23 -0.60 -16.02
CA PHE A 235 12.98 -1.12 -16.58
C PHE A 235 13.12 -2.63 -16.75
N VAL A 236 12.27 -3.38 -16.07
CA VAL A 236 12.39 -4.84 -15.95
C VAL A 236 11.20 -5.49 -16.66
N PRO A 237 11.41 -6.40 -17.63
CA PRO A 237 10.32 -7.14 -18.25
C PRO A 237 9.72 -8.17 -17.28
N ASN A 238 8.48 -8.58 -17.53
CA ASN A 238 7.79 -9.62 -16.75
C ASN A 238 8.40 -11.04 -16.90
N ILE A 239 9.32 -11.23 -17.86
CA ILE A 239 10.00 -12.50 -18.06
C ILE A 239 11.20 -12.57 -17.12
N SER A 240 11.00 -13.17 -15.94
CA SER A 240 12.12 -13.71 -15.18
C SER A 240 12.64 -14.94 -15.92
N VAL A 241 13.47 -14.72 -16.95
CA VAL A 241 14.14 -15.83 -17.67
C VAL A 241 15.14 -16.56 -16.77
N TYR A 242 15.41 -16.02 -15.59
CA TYR A 242 16.37 -16.50 -14.63
C TYR A 242 15.67 -16.91 -13.34
N HIS A 243 15.82 -18.18 -12.99
CA HIS A 243 15.54 -18.74 -11.66
C HIS A 243 16.78 -18.63 -10.75
N GLU A 244 17.89 -18.12 -11.29
CA GLU A 244 19.17 -17.94 -10.60
C GLU A 244 19.86 -16.64 -11.07
N VAL A 245 20.46 -15.88 -10.15
CA VAL A 245 21.27 -14.70 -10.46
C VAL A 245 22.65 -15.17 -10.97
N GLY A 246 22.69 -15.71 -12.18
CA GLY A 246 23.91 -16.15 -12.87
C GLY A 246 24.46 -15.09 -13.81
N SER A 247 25.80 -15.01 -13.92
CA SER A 247 26.46 -14.04 -14.79
C SER A 247 26.13 -14.30 -16.26
N SER A 248 25.80 -13.22 -16.98
CA SER A 248 25.81 -13.13 -18.45
C SER A 248 24.91 -14.10 -19.21
N ALA A 249 23.61 -13.79 -19.25
CA ALA A 249 22.85 -14.07 -20.47
C ALA A 249 21.95 -12.87 -20.80
N LEU A 250 22.03 -12.42 -22.05
CA LEU A 250 21.18 -11.35 -22.57
C LEU A 250 19.78 -11.93 -22.78
N PRO A 251 18.72 -11.22 -22.38
CA PRO A 251 17.36 -11.69 -22.61
C PRO A 251 17.09 -11.82 -24.13
N PRO A 252 16.20 -12.72 -24.56
CA PRO A 252 15.61 -12.63 -25.88
C PRO A 252 14.99 -11.24 -26.00
N THR A 253 15.36 -10.48 -27.03
CA THR A 253 14.71 -9.21 -27.35
C THR A 253 13.25 -9.49 -27.67
N ASP A 254 12.37 -9.25 -26.70
CA ASP A 254 10.94 -9.18 -26.94
C ASP A 254 10.70 -7.86 -27.67
N SER A 255 10.46 -7.94 -28.98
CA SER A 255 10.34 -6.79 -29.88
C SER A 255 9.07 -5.95 -29.66
N GLN A 256 8.39 -6.12 -28.52
CA GLN A 256 7.15 -5.41 -28.17
C GLN A 256 7.30 -4.40 -27.04
N VAL A 257 8.46 -4.26 -26.42
CA VAL A 257 8.72 -3.18 -25.46
C VAL A 257 9.57 -2.10 -26.12
N ASP A 258 8.93 -1.31 -27.00
CA ASP A 258 9.48 -0.01 -27.37
C ASP A 258 9.28 0.94 -26.18
N LEU A 259 10.39 1.26 -25.50
CA LEU A 259 10.48 2.29 -24.46
C LEU A 259 10.45 3.70 -25.07
#